data_AF-A0A7V8Z9T2-F1
#
_entry.id   AF-A0A7V8Z9T2-F1
#
_cell.length_a   1.000
_cell.length_b   1.000
_cell.length_c   1.000
_cell.angle_alpha   90.00
_cell.angle_beta   90.00
_cell.angle_gamma   90.00
#
_symmetry.space_group_name_H-M   'P 1'
#
loop_
_entity.id
_entity.type
_entity.pdbx_description
1 polymer ?
#
loop_
_entity_poly.entity_id
_entity_poly.type
_entity_poly.pdbx_seq_one_letter_code
_entity_poly.pdbx_strand_id
1 'polypeptide(L)' 'ALQEIETGDVSVERMIVVGIPFVEVLKITRDLDLPMIVIGVRGRSTPPAEMLFGSTAEKVLRGARVPVLCVPF' A
#
# COMPACT_ATOMS: atom_id res chain seq x y z
N ALA A 1 -11.07 8.60 9.16
CA ALA A 1 -11.74 8.10 7.95
C ALA A 1 -11.10 8.80 6.77
N LEU A 2 -11.01 8.18 5.59
CA LEU A 2 -10.49 8.79 4.34
C LEU A 2 -11.47 9.84 3.80
N GLN A 3 -11.96 10.74 4.65
CA GLN A 3 -12.89 11.77 4.26
C GLN A 3 -12.10 12.97 3.74
N GLU A 4 -12.35 13.22 2.46
CA GLU A 4 -12.09 14.44 1.68
C GLU A 4 -10.62 14.78 1.43
N ILE A 5 -10.00 14.00 0.53
CA ILE A 5 -8.88 14.50 -0.27
C ILE A 5 -9.49 15.08 -1.54
N GLU A 6 -9.25 16.37 -1.81
CA GLU A 6 -9.54 16.97 -3.12
C GLU A 6 -8.61 16.34 -4.17
N THR A 7 -9.20 15.57 -5.09
CA THR A 7 -8.45 14.81 -6.10
C THR A 7 -8.24 15.59 -7.40
N GLY A 8 -8.74 16.82 -7.50
CA GLY A 8 -8.74 17.59 -8.75
C GLY A 8 -9.32 16.75 -9.90
N ASP A 9 -8.61 16.73 -11.03
CA ASP A 9 -8.99 15.97 -12.23
C ASP A 9 -8.59 14.47 -12.19
N VAL A 10 -8.15 13.95 -11.04
CA VAL A 10 -7.73 12.56 -10.92
C VAL A 10 -8.94 11.66 -10.64
N SER A 11 -9.14 10.66 -11.50
CA SER A 11 -10.11 9.58 -11.27
C SER A 11 -9.64 8.69 -10.12
N VAL A 12 -10.50 8.49 -9.11
CA VAL A 12 -10.19 7.70 -7.91
C VAL A 12 -11.26 6.66 -7.64
N GLU A 13 -10.86 5.40 -7.74
CA GLU A 13 -11.63 4.26 -7.24
C GLU A 13 -11.19 3.91 -5.82
N ARG A 14 -12.16 3.73 -4.92
CA ARG A 14 -11.90 3.39 -3.50
C ARG A 14 -12.43 2.00 -3.23
N MET A 15 -11.64 1.19 -2.53
CA MET A 15 -12.00 -0.17 -2.19
C MET A 15 -11.77 -0.44 -0.70
N ILE A 16 -12.71 -1.16 -0.08
CA ILE A 16 -12.56 -1.75 1.25
C ILE A 16 -12.62 -3.27 1.08
N VAL A 17 -11.60 -3.95 1.58
CA VAL A 17 -11.49 -5.41 1.53
C VAL A 17 -11.21 -5.97 2.91
N VAL A 18 -11.69 -7.19 3.15
CA VAL A 18 -11.45 -7.93 4.39
C VAL A 18 -10.49 -9.07 4.09
N GLY A 19 -9.36 -9.12 4.81
CA GLY A 19 -8.36 -10.14 4.61
C GLY A 19 -7.02 -9.77 5.25
N ILE A 20 -5.98 -10.51 4.87
CA ILE A 20 -4.61 -10.20 5.28
C ILE A 20 -4.08 -9.05 4.39
N PRO A 21 -3.64 -7.91 4.94
CA PRO A 21 -3.41 -6.70 4.15
C PRO A 21 -2.50 -6.87 2.93
N PHE A 22 -1.31 -7.48 3.11
CA PHE A 22 -0.37 -7.64 2.01
C PHE A 22 -0.86 -8.64 0.95
N VAL A 23 -1.68 -9.63 1.35
CA VAL A 23 -2.25 -10.61 0.42
C VAL A 23 -3.26 -9.92 -0.48
N GLU A 24 -4.18 -9.15 0.10
CA GLU A 24 -5.20 -8.45 -0.66
C GLU A 24 -4.60 -7.39 -1.59
N VAL A 25 -3.60 -6.62 -1.13
CA VAL A 25 -2.88 -5.66 -2.00
C VAL A 25 -2.28 -6.37 -3.21
N LEU A 26 -1.50 -7.44 -2.99
CA LEU A 26 -0.86 -8.17 -4.09
C LEU A 26 -1.85 -8.88 -5.01
N LYS A 27 -3.00 -9.31 -4.48
CA LYS A 27 -4.08 -9.90 -5.25
C LYS A 27 -4.75 -8.85 -6.14
N ILE A 28 -5.19 -7.73 -5.57
CA ILE A 28 -5.86 -6.65 -6.32
C ILE A 28 -4.96 -6.08 -7.40
N THR A 29 -3.69 -5.81 -7.09
CA THR A 29 -2.72 -5.33 -8.10
C THR A 29 -2.62 -6.27 -9.28
N ARG A 30 -2.69 -7.59 -9.06
CA ARG A 30 -2.64 -8.60 -10.12
C ARG A 30 -3.96 -8.71 -10.87
N ASP A 31 -5.07 -8.79 -10.14
CA ASP A 31 -6.40 -9.05 -10.70
C ASP A 31 -6.90 -7.85 -11.53
N LEU A 32 -6.47 -6.63 -11.18
CA LEU A 32 -6.81 -5.39 -11.90
C LEU A 32 -5.68 -4.90 -12.82
N ASP A 33 -4.60 -5.67 -12.98
CA ASP A 33 -3.42 -5.31 -13.80
C ASP A 33 -2.88 -3.89 -13.54
N LEU A 34 -2.74 -3.54 -12.24
CA LEU A 34 -2.28 -2.22 -11.85
C LEU A 34 -0.78 -2.06 -12.11
N PRO A 35 -0.33 -0.94 -12.70
CA PRO A 35 1.05 -0.79 -13.17
C PRO A 35 2.07 -0.56 -12.05
N MET A 36 1.63 -0.13 -10.86
CA MET A 36 2.50 0.12 -9.71
C MET A 36 1.75 0.09 -8.39
N ILE A 37 2.51 -0.02 -7.30
CA ILE A 37 2.01 0.15 -5.93
C ILE A 37 2.70 1.36 -5.30
N VAL A 38 1.93 2.22 -4.63
CA VAL A 38 2.47 3.28 -3.76
C VAL A 38 2.11 2.93 -2.32
N ILE A 39 3.11 2.89 -1.43
CA ILE A 39 2.90 2.46 -0.04
C ILE A 39 3.80 3.24 0.93
N GLY A 40 3.25 3.58 2.09
CA GLY A 40 4.05 4.12 3.21
C GLY A 40 4.88 3.02 3.87
N VAL A 41 6.11 3.34 4.27
CA VAL A 41 7.06 2.32 4.78
C VAL A 41 6.86 1.91 6.26
N ARG A 42 5.97 2.54 7.02
CA ARG A 42 5.73 2.32 8.46
C ARG A 42 4.23 2.39 8.68
N GLY A 43 3.74 1.50 9.54
CA GLY A 43 2.35 1.48 9.98
C GLY A 43 2.20 2.06 11.38
N ARG A 44 0.97 2.05 11.91
CA ARG A 44 0.66 2.58 13.24
C ARG A 44 1.37 1.86 14.39
N SER A 45 1.78 0.62 14.19
CA SER A 45 2.36 -0.25 15.22
C SER A 45 3.87 -0.42 15.09
N THR A 46 4.53 0.28 14.15
CA THR A 46 5.97 0.13 13.92
C THR A 46 6.76 1.00 14.90
N PRO A 47 7.64 0.43 15.76
CA PRO A 47 8.48 1.22 16.65
C PRO A 47 9.42 2.15 15.85
N PRO A 48 9.65 3.40 16.29
CA PRO A 48 10.45 4.37 15.54
C PRO A 48 11.95 4.02 15.40
N ALA A 49 12.49 3.14 16.24
CA ALA A 49 13.93 3.14 16.50
C ALA A 49 14.80 2.25 15.60
N GLU A 50 14.29 1.17 14.98
CA GLU A 50 15.18 0.19 14.31
C GLU A 50 14.64 -0.47 13.03
N MET A 51 13.38 -0.21 12.64
CA MET A 51 12.79 -0.83 11.45
C MET A 51 12.72 0.13 10.26
N LEU A 52 13.39 -0.25 9.16
CA LEU A 52 13.32 0.44 7.87
C LEU A 52 11.92 0.31 7.22
N PHE A 53 11.27 -0.85 7.42
CA PHE A 53 9.95 -1.16 6.86
C PHE A 53 9.02 -1.79 7.90
N GLY A 54 7.73 -1.45 7.87
CA GLY A 54 6.68 -2.15 8.61
C GLY A 54 6.31 -3.48 7.96
N SER A 55 5.67 -4.37 8.72
CA SER A 55 5.39 -5.76 8.30
C SER A 55 4.57 -5.88 7.02
N THR A 56 3.60 -4.98 6.79
CA THR A 56 2.83 -4.97 5.54
C THR A 56 3.67 -4.49 4.37
N ALA A 57 4.41 -3.38 4.54
CA ALA A 57 5.24 -2.81 3.47
C ALA A 57 6.34 -3.79 3.04
N GLU A 58 7.03 -4.44 3.99
CA GLU A 58 8.04 -5.44 3.69
C GLU A 58 7.47 -6.61 2.88
N LYS A 59 6.32 -7.15 3.30
CA LYS A 59 5.70 -8.28 2.60
C LYS A 59 5.19 -7.92 1.21
N VAL A 60 4.69 -6.70 1.02
CA VAL A 60 4.33 -6.18 -0.32
C VAL A 60 5.58 -6.07 -1.18
N LEU A 61 6.67 -5.46 -0.68
CA LEU A 61 7.93 -5.32 -1.42
C LEU A 61 8.50 -6.65 -1.89
N ARG A 62 8.45 -7.69 -1.04
CA ARG A 62 8.94 -9.03 -1.38
C ARG A 62 8.05 -9.77 -2.39
N GLY A 63 6.74 -9.47 -2.42
CA GLY A 63 5.76 -10.21 -3.21
C GLY A 63 5.28 -9.51 -4.49
N ALA A 64 5.57 -8.21 -4.64
CA ALA A 64 5.13 -7.42 -5.77
C ALA A 64 5.81 -7.87 -7.08
N ARG A 65 5.04 -7.91 -8.16
CA ARG A 65 5.53 -8.15 -9.53
C ARG A 65 5.57 -6.87 -10.37
N VAL A 66 5.26 -5.74 -9.75
CA VAL A 66 5.23 -4.40 -10.35
C VAL A 66 6.09 -3.45 -9.51
N PRO A 67 6.55 -2.32 -10.06
CA PRO A 67 7.28 -1.32 -9.31
C PRO A 67 6.52 -0.90 -8.03
N VAL A 68 7.26 -0.75 -6.93
CA VAL A 68 6.72 -0.29 -5.64
C VAL A 68 7.42 1.01 -5.26
N LEU A 69 6.65 2.11 -5.19
CA LEU A 69 7.12 3.39 -4.66
C LEU A 69 6.91 3.43 -3.15
N CYS A 70 8.02 3.48 -2.43
CA CYS A 70 8.05 3.60 -0.98
C CYS A 70 8.10 5.07 -0.57
N VAL A 71 7.12 5.50 0.24
CA VAL A 71 7.08 6.86 0.78
C VAL A 71 7.59 6.85 2.24
N PRO A 72 8.78 7.44 2.53
CA PRO A 72 9.24 7.66 3.89
C PRO A 72 8.46 8.83 4.53
N PHE A 73 8.05 8.68 5.78
CA PHE A 73 7.63 9.78 6.68
C PHE A 73 8.79 10.15 7.60
#